data_AF-A0A3N5R0J4-F1
#
_entry.id   AF-A0A3N5R0J4-F1
#
_cell.length_a   1.000
_cell.length_b   1.000
_cell.length_c   1.000
_cell.angle_alpha   90.00
_cell.angle_beta   90.00
_cell.angle_gamma   90.00
#
_symmetry.space_group_name_H-M   'P 1'
#
loop_
_entity.id
_entity.type
_entity.pdbx_description
1 polymer ?
#
loop_
_entity_poly.entity_id
_entity_poly.type
_entity_poly.pdbx_seq_one_letter_code
_entity_poly.pdbx_strand_id
1 'polypeptide(L)'
;ERIDCDLPLPANCPGNSYLKILIEHLPGFIDACSRSQRVDLAIYNAGTDVVRGDPLGGLELTPDQVLERDLFVFAQFRQRGIPVVMLPSGGYTAESYRLIASTVAEMLKQYGRQGHGA
;
A
#
# COMPACT_ATOMS: atom_id res chain seq x y z
N GLU A 1 22.60 2.30 -7.06
CA GLU A 1 21.97 3.59 -7.41
C GLU A 1 20.59 3.64 -6.78
N ARG A 2 20.12 4.83 -6.35
CA ARG A 2 18.79 4.99 -5.76
C ARG A 2 17.84 5.49 -6.85
N ILE A 3 16.70 4.83 -7.03
CA ILE A 3 15.67 5.24 -7.98
C ILE A 3 14.46 5.70 -7.17
N ASP A 4 14.08 6.95 -7.33
CA ASP A 4 12.95 7.57 -6.64
C ASP A 4 11.81 7.87 -7.63
N CYS A 5 10.57 7.76 -7.17
CA CYS A 5 9.37 8.15 -7.90
C CYS A 5 8.47 8.94 -6.96
N ASP A 6 8.76 10.24 -6.85
CA ASP A 6 8.00 11.14 -6.00
C ASP A 6 6.66 11.50 -6.66
N LEU A 7 5.57 11.29 -5.92
CA LEU A 7 4.21 11.65 -6.32
C LEU A 7 3.63 12.62 -5.28
N PRO A 8 3.90 13.93 -5.40
CA PRO A 8 3.39 14.90 -4.43
C PRO A 8 1.86 14.97 -4.50
N LEU A 9 1.23 14.99 -3.32
CA LEU A 9 -0.22 15.12 -3.18
C LEU A 9 -0.57 16.47 -2.56
N PRO A 10 -1.70 17.09 -2.96
CA PRO A 10 -2.17 18.30 -2.30
C PRO A 10 -2.59 17.99 -0.86
N ALA A 11 -2.49 18.99 0.03
CA ALA A 11 -3.05 18.90 1.36
C ALA A 11 -4.56 18.59 1.30
N ASN A 12 -5.04 17.76 2.24
CA ASN A 12 -6.40 17.23 2.29
C ASN A 12 -6.80 16.45 1.02
N CYS A 13 -5.84 15.75 0.39
CA CYS A 13 -6.10 14.95 -0.81
C CYS A 13 -7.28 13.99 -0.57
N PRO A 14 -8.36 14.06 -1.37
CA PRO A 14 -9.47 13.12 -1.27
C PRO A 14 -9.03 11.69 -1.60
N GLY A 15 -9.56 10.70 -0.88
CA GLY A 15 -9.17 9.30 -1.10
C GLY A 15 -9.33 8.81 -2.54
N ASN A 16 -10.36 9.26 -3.28
CA ASN A 16 -10.51 8.89 -4.69
C ASN A 16 -9.37 9.44 -5.57
N SER A 17 -8.89 10.66 -5.29
CA SER A 17 -7.75 11.26 -5.98
C SER A 17 -6.46 10.54 -5.63
N TYR A 18 -6.27 10.20 -4.36
CA TYR A 18 -5.14 9.39 -3.89
C TYR A 18 -5.09 8.04 -4.61
N LEU A 19 -6.19 7.29 -4.59
CA LEU A 19 -6.27 5.96 -5.19
C LEU A 19 -6.10 6.01 -6.70
N LYS A 20 -6.67 7.03 -7.38
CA LYS A 20 -6.46 7.24 -8.81
C LYS A 20 -4.97 7.38 -9.15
N ILE A 21 -4.25 8.26 -8.43
CA ILE A 21 -2.81 8.46 -8.63
C ILE A 21 -2.04 7.16 -8.37
N LEU A 22 -2.35 6.45 -7.29
CA LEU A 22 -1.73 5.17 -6.99
C LEU A 22 -1.92 4.14 -8.13
N ILE A 23 -3.16 3.99 -8.60
CA ILE A 23 -3.55 3.03 -9.64
C ILE A 23 -2.89 3.37 -10.98
N GLU A 24 -2.80 4.65 -11.33
CA GLU A 24 -2.19 5.11 -12.58
C GLU A 24 -0.66 4.94 -12.60
N HIS A 25 0.01 5.13 -11.46
CA HIS A 25 1.48 5.25 -11.44
C HIS A 25 2.21 4.00 -10.93
N LEU A 26 1.70 3.30 -9.91
CA LEU A 26 2.43 2.20 -9.27
C LEU A 26 2.78 1.04 -10.22
N PRO A 27 1.86 0.51 -11.06
CA PRO A 27 2.17 -0.62 -11.92
C PRO A 27 3.33 -0.34 -12.88
N GLY A 28 3.29 0.82 -13.54
CA GLY A 28 4.33 1.24 -14.49
C GLY A 28 5.69 1.45 -13.83
N PHE A 29 5.71 1.95 -12.59
CA PHE A 29 6.94 2.09 -11.82
C PHE A 29 7.57 0.73 -11.48
N ILE A 30 6.77 -0.23 -11.01
CA ILE A 30 7.27 -1.59 -10.70
C ILE A 30 7.79 -2.26 -11.97
N ASP A 31 7.10 -2.12 -13.10
CA ASP A 31 7.52 -2.69 -14.39
C ASP A 31 8.80 -2.04 -14.94
N ALA A 32 8.97 -0.73 -14.73
CA ALA A 32 10.21 -0.05 -15.09
C ALA A 32 11.39 -0.56 -14.23
N CYS A 33 11.21 -0.63 -12.91
CA CYS A 33 12.24 -1.14 -12.00
C CYS A 33 12.65 -2.58 -12.35
N SER A 34 11.65 -3.45 -12.59
CA SER A 34 11.86 -4.87 -12.86
C SER A 34 12.56 -5.15 -14.20
N ARG A 35 12.42 -4.23 -15.18
CA ARG A 35 13.14 -4.31 -16.46
C ARG A 35 14.61 -3.94 -16.32
N SER A 36 14.93 -2.97 -15.46
CA SER A 36 16.30 -2.54 -15.22
C SER A 36 17.05 -3.55 -14.35
N GLN A 37 16.43 -4.06 -13.29
CA GLN A 37 16.99 -5.05 -12.37
C GLN A 37 15.89 -5.92 -11.74
N ARG A 38 16.21 -7.17 -11.41
CA ARG A 38 15.28 -8.04 -10.68
C ARG A 38 14.97 -7.45 -9.30
N VAL A 39 13.68 -7.31 -8.97
CA VAL A 39 13.23 -6.91 -7.64
C VAL A 39 12.98 -8.17 -6.81
N ASP A 40 13.79 -8.36 -5.77
CA ASP A 40 13.78 -9.59 -4.96
C ASP A 40 12.81 -9.53 -3.79
N LEU A 41 12.52 -8.31 -3.33
CA LEU A 41 11.69 -8.03 -2.17
C LEU A 41 11.12 -6.61 -2.29
N ALA A 42 9.83 -6.47 -1.99
CA ALA A 42 9.19 -5.18 -1.77
C ALA A 42 8.97 -4.96 -0.27
N ILE A 43 9.43 -3.81 0.25
CA ILE A 43 9.10 -3.35 1.60
C ILE A 43 8.00 -2.32 1.47
N TYR A 44 6.80 -2.67 1.92
CA TYR A 44 5.65 -1.76 1.94
C TYR A 44 5.55 -1.06 3.30
N ASN A 45 5.98 0.20 3.34
CA ASN A 45 5.88 1.07 4.51
C ASN A 45 4.43 1.59 4.65
N ALA A 46 3.60 0.83 5.36
CA ALA A 46 2.15 1.00 5.43
C ALA A 46 1.74 2.00 6.52
N GLY A 47 1.91 3.29 6.25
CA GLY A 47 1.40 4.36 7.11
C GLY A 47 -0.12 4.48 7.03
N THR A 48 -0.77 4.68 8.17
CA THR A 48 -2.23 4.89 8.28
C THR A 48 -2.58 6.35 8.55
N ASP A 49 -1.58 7.22 8.70
CA ASP A 49 -1.72 8.68 8.81
C ASP A 49 -2.40 9.34 7.60
N VAL A 50 -2.57 8.59 6.51
CA VAL A 50 -3.37 9.00 5.35
C VAL A 50 -4.89 9.07 5.64
N VAL A 51 -5.35 8.51 6.76
CA VAL A 51 -6.78 8.46 7.10
C VAL A 51 -7.27 9.84 7.52
N ARG A 52 -8.50 10.18 7.11
CA ARG A 52 -9.18 11.40 7.52
C ARG A 52 -9.15 11.57 9.03
N GLY A 53 -8.75 12.76 9.49
CA GLY A 53 -8.72 13.12 10.91
C GLY A 53 -7.45 12.67 11.64
N ASP A 54 -6.48 12.07 10.94
CA ASP A 54 -5.14 11.92 11.50
C ASP A 54 -4.50 13.32 11.73
N PRO A 55 -3.92 13.58 12.91
CA PRO A 55 -3.41 14.89 13.26
C PRO A 55 -2.14 15.32 12.50
N LEU A 56 -1.43 14.40 11.84
CA LEU A 56 -0.15 14.67 11.17
C LEU A 56 -0.15 14.42 9.67
N GLY A 57 -0.98 13.49 9.15
CA GLY A 57 -0.88 13.08 7.74
C GLY A 57 -1.60 13.96 6.72
N GLY A 58 -2.66 14.67 7.10
CA GLY A 58 -3.29 15.70 6.25
C GLY A 58 -3.88 15.20 4.93
N LEU A 59 -4.37 13.95 4.89
CA LEU A 59 -5.10 13.35 3.75
C LEU A 59 -6.49 12.88 4.21
N GLU A 60 -7.39 12.63 3.26
CA GLU A 60 -8.82 12.45 3.54
C GLU A 60 -9.35 11.05 3.16
N LEU A 61 -8.52 10.00 3.30
CA LEU A 61 -8.95 8.63 3.01
C LEU A 61 -9.92 8.13 4.10
N THR A 62 -10.93 7.37 3.69
CA THR A 62 -11.73 6.57 4.62
C THR A 62 -10.98 5.29 5.01
N PRO A 63 -11.36 4.62 6.12
CA PRO A 63 -10.83 3.30 6.46
C PRO A 63 -10.88 2.28 5.31
N ASP A 64 -11.99 2.26 4.56
CA ASP A 64 -12.15 1.36 3.41
C ASP A 64 -11.18 1.69 2.27
N GLN A 65 -10.89 2.97 2.04
CA GLN A 65 -9.92 3.40 1.03
C GLN A 65 -8.47 3.10 1.46
N VAL A 66 -8.18 3.10 2.77
CA VAL A 66 -6.88 2.61 3.27
C VAL A 66 -6.74 1.11 3.02
N LEU A 67 -7.79 0.33 3.26
CA LEU A 67 -7.81 -1.09 2.94
C LEU A 67 -7.66 -1.32 1.42
N GLU A 68 -8.39 -0.57 0.59
CA GLU A 68 -8.30 -0.64 -0.87
C GLU A 68 -6.89 -0.35 -1.37
N ARG A 69 -6.26 0.71 -0.85
CA ARG A 69 -4.87 1.06 -1.13
C ARG A 69 -3.95 -0.13 -0.83
N ASP A 70 -4.01 -0.66 0.38
CA ASP A 70 -3.11 -1.73 0.82
C ASP A 70 -3.27 -2.97 -0.08
N LEU A 71 -4.52 -3.43 -0.26
CA LEU A 71 -4.82 -4.60 -1.09
C LEU A 71 -4.36 -4.42 -2.54
N PHE A 72 -4.55 -3.22 -3.11
CA PHE A 72 -4.06 -2.92 -4.45
C PHE A 72 -2.54 -3.04 -4.55
N VAL A 73 -1.81 -2.45 -3.59
CA VAL A 73 -0.33 -2.53 -3.54
C VAL A 73 0.12 -3.99 -3.48
N PHE A 74 -0.43 -4.80 -2.57
CA PHE A 74 -0.09 -6.21 -2.47
C PHE A 74 -0.40 -6.98 -3.77
N ALA A 75 -1.56 -6.73 -4.38
CA ALA A 75 -1.94 -7.38 -5.63
C ALA A 75 -0.93 -7.07 -6.75
N GLN A 76 -0.45 -5.83 -6.87
CA GLN A 76 0.51 -5.44 -7.91
C GLN A 76 1.84 -6.19 -7.79
N PHE A 77 2.39 -6.33 -6.59
CA PHE A 77 3.62 -7.08 -6.39
C PHE A 77 3.41 -8.60 -6.52
N ARG A 78 2.30 -9.14 -5.98
CA ARG A 78 1.97 -10.56 -6.07
C ARG A 78 1.79 -11.02 -7.51
N GLN A 79 1.11 -10.25 -8.35
CA GLN A 79 0.94 -10.55 -9.79
C GLN A 79 2.27 -10.68 -10.53
N ARG A 80 3.33 -10.05 -10.00
CA ARG A 80 4.69 -10.06 -10.56
C ARG A 80 5.61 -11.08 -9.87
N GLY A 81 5.08 -11.87 -8.94
CA GLY A 81 5.87 -12.84 -8.17
C GLY A 81 6.88 -12.21 -7.21
N ILE A 82 6.71 -10.94 -6.85
CA ILE A 82 7.60 -10.22 -5.94
C ILE A 82 7.10 -10.43 -4.50
N PRO A 83 7.91 -11.02 -3.59
CA PRO A 83 7.57 -11.12 -2.17
C PRO A 83 7.42 -9.73 -1.54
N VAL A 84 6.42 -9.56 -0.68
CA VAL A 84 6.14 -8.27 0.00
C VAL A 84 6.23 -8.44 1.50
N VAL A 85 6.96 -7.54 2.15
CA VAL A 85 6.97 -7.37 3.61
C VAL A 85 6.26 -6.05 3.93
N MET A 86 5.19 -6.13 4.72
CA MET A 86 4.50 -4.95 5.25
C MET A 86 5.11 -4.53 6.56
N LEU A 87 5.45 -3.24 6.67
CA LEU A 87 5.89 -2.62 7.91
C LEU A 87 4.86 -1.56 8.31
N PRO A 88 4.21 -1.71 9.48
CA PRO A 88 3.39 -0.62 10.03
C PRO A 88 4.24 0.64 10.21
N SER A 89 3.69 1.80 9.90
CA SER A 89 4.40 3.08 9.93
C SER A 89 3.62 4.15 10.69
N GLY A 90 3.71 5.41 10.28
CA GLY A 90 2.93 6.52 10.81
C GLY A 90 1.43 6.21 10.89
N GLY A 91 0.72 6.97 11.73
CA GLY A 91 -0.65 6.67 12.11
C GLY A 91 -0.88 7.03 13.56
N TYR A 92 -1.47 8.20 13.78
CA TYR A 92 -1.48 8.89 15.06
C TYR A 92 -2.88 9.01 15.66
N THR A 93 -3.84 8.28 15.09
CA THR A 93 -5.17 8.07 15.66
C THR A 93 -5.18 6.85 16.59
N ALA A 94 -6.05 6.85 17.59
CA ALA A 94 -6.22 5.71 18.49
C ALA A 94 -6.68 4.42 17.76
N GLU A 95 -7.31 4.58 16.59
CA GLU A 95 -7.86 3.49 15.78
C GLU A 95 -6.91 3.02 14.67
N SER A 96 -5.70 3.59 14.56
CA SER A 96 -4.69 3.27 13.54
C SER A 96 -4.43 1.76 13.42
N TYR A 97 -4.30 1.06 14.56
CA TYR A 97 -4.05 -0.38 14.59
C TYR A 97 -5.15 -1.19 13.90
N ARG A 98 -6.40 -0.71 13.88
CA ARG A 98 -7.52 -1.40 13.22
C ARG A 98 -7.36 -1.42 11.71
N LEU A 99 -6.78 -0.37 11.13
CA LEU A 99 -6.55 -0.29 9.69
C LEU A 99 -5.55 -1.37 9.25
N ILE A 100 -4.43 -1.48 9.97
CA ILE A 100 -3.44 -2.55 9.75
C ILE A 100 -4.06 -3.93 9.97
N ALA A 101 -4.82 -4.11 11.06
CA ALA A 101 -5.48 -5.39 11.36
C ALA A 101 -6.49 -5.80 10.28
N SER A 102 -7.26 -4.85 9.74
CA SER A 102 -8.19 -5.09 8.63
C SER A 102 -7.46 -5.57 7.38
N THR A 103 -6.36 -4.91 7.01
CA THR A 103 -5.51 -5.34 5.88
C THR A 103 -5.00 -6.75 6.08
N VAL A 104 -4.42 -7.06 7.24
CA VAL A 104 -3.89 -8.41 7.53
C VAL A 104 -5.01 -9.46 7.51
N ALA A 105 -6.16 -9.17 8.13
CA ALA A 105 -7.30 -10.09 8.14
C ALA A 105 -7.80 -10.37 6.72
N GLU A 106 -7.88 -9.35 5.87
CA GLU A 106 -8.32 -9.50 4.49
C GLU A 106 -7.31 -10.25 3.63
N MET A 107 -6.01 -9.98 3.80
CA MET A 107 -4.93 -10.73 3.17
C MET A 107 -4.94 -12.22 3.58
N LEU A 108 -5.22 -12.53 4.85
CA LEU A 108 -5.34 -13.90 5.33
C LEU A 108 -6.56 -14.61 4.73
N LYS A 109 -7.68 -13.92 4.53
CA LYS A 109 -8.84 -14.51 3.83
C LYS A 109 -8.52 -14.81 2.36
N GLN A 110 -7.85 -13.88 1.68
CA GLN A 110 -7.56 -13.99 0.25
C GLN A 110 -6.43 -15.00 -0.04
N TYR A 111 -5.42 -15.07 0.83
CA TYR A 111 -4.17 -15.80 0.55
C TYR A 111 -3.76 -16.80 1.64
N GLY A 112 -4.35 -16.76 2.83
CA GLY A 112 -3.92 -17.55 4.00
C GLY A 112 -4.20 -19.05 3.92
N ARG A 113 -4.85 -19.55 2.86
CA ARG A 113 -5.12 -20.99 2.66
C ARG A 113 -4.49 -21.61 1.42
N GLN A 114 -3.61 -20.90 0.70
CA GLN A 114 -2.78 -21.53 -0.33
C GLN A 114 -1.56 -22.19 0.31
N GLY A 115 -1.82 -23.27 1.05
CA GLY A 115 -0.79 -24.21 1.44
C GLY A 115 -0.19 -24.88 0.20
N HIS A 116 1.12 -25.08 0.23
CA HIS A 116 1.90 -25.81 -0.76
C HIS A 116 1.21 -27.12 -1.18
N GLY A 117 0.58 -27.10 -2.36
CA GLY A 117 0.32 -28.30 -3.15
C GLY A 117 1.49 -28.46 -4.12
N ALA A 118 2.55 -29.12 -3.64
CA ALA A 118 3.53 -29.79 -4.48
C ALA A 118 3.18 -31.28 -4.51
#